data_AF-A0AAU0R4T2-F1
#
_entry.id   AF-A0AAU0R4T2-F1
#
_cell.length_a   1.000
_cell.length_b   1.000
_cell.length_c   1.000
_cell.angle_alpha   90.00
_cell.angle_beta   90.00
_cell.angle_gamma   90.00
#
_symmetry.space_group_name_H-M   'P 1'
#
loop_
_entity.id
_entity.type
_entity.pdbx_description
1 polymer ?
#
loop_
_entity_poly.entity_id
_entity_poly.type
_entity_poly.pdbx_seq_one_letter_code
_entity_poly.pdbx_strand_id
1 'polypeptide(L)'
;MKYLFNTCISGRYLYMSIYTMAPAVDGATIDFAISKHLVADLQAILPLRQWTHVVLQGQGLNSGDLAVYVNGVLCPLSAGAPAGGCGWTLTNTVSGVIYPENLSTLKHFRLYNRLLSGAEIAANAAVLCLGLSPAYDSVLNGALSYWGRYNLPTGGAAGSTVEMQFTSVYPSHTLATSYGYQSLNGITQQRTPDAGVSSYYGGLRV
;
A
#
# COMPACT_ATOMS: atom_id res chain seq x y z
N MET A 1 7.02 18.22 -18.87
CA MET A 1 7.76 17.09 -18.29
C MET A 1 6.74 16.17 -17.62
N LYS A 2 6.74 14.88 -17.93
CA LYS A 2 5.77 13.92 -17.39
C LYS A 2 6.48 12.94 -16.46
N TYR A 3 5.78 12.42 -15.46
CA TYR A 3 6.33 11.45 -14.52
C TYR A 3 5.49 10.18 -14.53
N LEU A 4 6.16 9.03 -14.45
CA LEU A 4 5.53 7.74 -14.23
C LEU A 4 5.99 7.22 -12.86
N PHE A 5 5.00 6.87 -12.04
CA PHE A 5 5.22 6.24 -10.73
C PHE A 5 4.80 4.79 -10.84
N ASN A 6 5.71 3.88 -10.50
CA ASN A 6 5.40 2.47 -10.34
C ASN A 6 5.66 2.07 -8.89
N THR A 7 4.68 1.43 -8.26
CA THR A 7 4.79 0.93 -6.90
C THR A 7 4.21 -0.47 -6.82
N CYS A 8 4.90 -1.37 -6.13
CA CYS A 8 4.42 -2.73 -5.96
C CYS A 8 4.98 -3.41 -4.72
N ILE A 9 4.16 -4.28 -4.13
CA ILE A 9 4.55 -5.13 -3.01
C ILE A 9 4.77 -6.55 -3.54
N SER A 10 5.93 -7.13 -3.24
CA SER A 10 6.23 -8.53 -3.57
C SER A 10 6.99 -9.16 -2.40
N GLY A 11 6.37 -10.16 -1.76
CA GLY A 11 6.86 -10.73 -0.52
C GLY A 11 6.95 -9.67 0.59
N ARG A 12 8.14 -9.54 1.20
CA ARG A 12 8.41 -8.54 2.25
C ARG A 12 8.89 -7.18 1.74
N TYR A 13 8.96 -6.97 0.42
CA TYR A 13 9.56 -5.78 -0.16
C TYR A 13 8.52 -4.90 -0.87
N LEU A 14 8.66 -3.58 -0.69
CA LEU A 14 7.96 -2.56 -1.48
C LEU A 14 8.94 -1.99 -2.52
N TYR A 15 8.66 -2.23 -3.78
CA TYR A 15 9.40 -1.69 -4.92
C TYR A 15 8.74 -0.38 -5.34
N MET A 16 9.52 0.69 -5.44
CA MET A 16 9.06 1.98 -5.98
C MET A 16 10.01 2.43 -7.06
N SER A 17 9.44 2.98 -8.14
CA SER A 17 10.21 3.53 -9.24
C SER A 17 9.56 4.80 -9.76
N ILE A 18 10.39 5.81 -9.99
CA ILE A 18 9.99 7.09 -10.57
C ILE A 18 10.76 7.27 -11.86
N TYR A 19 10.02 7.54 -12.94
CA TYR A 19 10.58 7.79 -14.25
C TYR A 19 10.21 9.20 -14.68
N THR A 20 11.23 9.97 -15.05
CA THR A 20 11.08 11.26 -15.71
C THR A 20 11.02 11.02 -17.21
N MET A 21 9.89 11.37 -17.82
CA MET A 21 9.63 11.14 -19.24
C MET A 21 9.76 12.43 -20.05
N ALA A 22 10.46 12.33 -21.16
CA ALA A 22 10.59 13.35 -22.18
C ALA A 22 10.18 12.78 -23.54
N PRO A 23 9.65 13.60 -24.47
CA PRO A 23 9.53 13.18 -25.86
C PRO A 23 10.91 12.80 -26.40
N ALA A 24 10.98 11.70 -27.15
CA ALA A 24 12.18 11.33 -27.85
C ALA A 24 12.46 12.33 -29.01
N VAL A 25 13.65 12.24 -29.60
CA VAL A 25 14.10 13.13 -30.68
C VAL A 25 13.17 13.07 -31.91
N ASP A 26 12.51 11.94 -32.13
CA ASP A 26 11.55 11.72 -33.22
C ASP A 26 10.18 12.38 -32.98
N GLY A 27 9.91 12.89 -31.76
CA GLY A 27 8.63 13.47 -31.36
C GLY A 27 7.45 12.49 -31.30
N ALA A 28 7.68 11.21 -31.59
CA ALA A 28 6.68 10.16 -31.71
C ALA A 28 6.79 9.09 -30.61
N THR A 29 7.96 8.98 -29.98
CA THR A 29 8.23 8.06 -28.87
C THR A 29 8.59 8.81 -27.58
N ILE A 30 8.79 8.07 -26.49
CA ILE A 30 9.14 8.62 -25.18
C ILE A 30 10.46 8.02 -24.71
N ASP A 31 11.33 8.91 -24.25
CA ASP A 31 12.57 8.56 -23.57
C ASP A 31 12.44 8.76 -22.05
N PHE A 32 13.10 7.88 -21.31
CA PHE A 32 13.29 8.03 -19.87
C PHE A 32 14.57 8.80 -19.59
N ALA A 33 14.43 10.09 -19.32
CA ALA A 33 15.56 10.97 -19.03
C ALA A 33 16.27 10.60 -17.71
N ILE A 34 15.47 10.27 -16.68
CA ILE A 34 15.97 9.89 -15.35
C ILE A 34 15.06 8.82 -14.79
N SER A 35 15.63 7.74 -14.24
CA SER A 35 14.91 6.77 -13.42
C SER A 35 15.53 6.65 -12.04
N LYS A 36 14.66 6.56 -11.02
CA LYS A 36 15.05 6.27 -9.64
C LYS A 36 14.31 5.04 -9.18
N HIS A 37 15.04 4.06 -8.68
CA HIS A 37 14.51 2.80 -8.17
C HIS A 37 14.87 2.64 -6.70
N LEU A 38 13.90 2.21 -5.91
CA LEU A 38 14.03 2.05 -4.47
C LEU A 38 13.34 0.75 -4.08
N VAL A 39 13.90 0.06 -3.11
CA VAL A 39 13.22 -1.07 -2.47
C VAL A 39 13.25 -0.85 -0.98
N ALA A 40 12.07 -0.83 -0.35
CA ALA A 40 11.93 -0.75 1.09
C ALA A 40 11.63 -2.15 1.68
N ASP A 41 12.30 -2.49 2.78
CA ASP A 41 12.01 -3.70 3.54
C ASP A 41 10.86 -3.45 4.52
N LEU A 42 9.82 -4.27 4.41
CA LEU A 42 8.59 -4.17 5.20
C LEU A 42 8.60 -5.13 6.40
N GLN A 43 9.66 -5.90 6.64
CA GLN A 43 9.72 -6.96 7.66
C GLN A 43 9.19 -6.51 9.04
N ALA A 44 9.50 -5.29 9.46
CA ALA A 44 9.10 -4.75 10.77
C ALA A 44 7.62 -4.35 10.87
N ILE A 45 6.89 -4.29 9.75
CA ILE A 45 5.50 -3.81 9.69
C ILE A 45 4.52 -4.82 9.11
N LEU A 46 4.98 -6.04 8.82
CA LEU A 46 4.09 -7.12 8.41
C LEU A 46 3.30 -7.66 9.61
N PRO A 47 2.04 -8.09 9.43
CA PRO A 47 1.26 -8.03 8.18
C PRO A 47 0.75 -6.62 7.86
N LEU A 48 0.61 -6.31 6.58
CA LEU A 48 0.06 -5.02 6.14
C LEU A 48 -1.46 -4.95 6.32
N ARG A 49 -1.95 -3.72 6.43
CA ARG A 49 -3.39 -3.42 6.41
C ARG A 49 -3.94 -3.57 4.99
N GLN A 50 -5.25 -3.82 4.89
CA GLN A 50 -5.95 -3.91 3.61
C GLN A 50 -5.69 -2.69 2.70
N TRP A 51 -5.74 -1.49 3.28
CA TRP A 51 -5.25 -0.26 2.66
C TRP A 51 -3.94 0.14 3.31
N THR A 52 -2.89 0.24 2.49
CA THR A 52 -1.55 0.59 2.95
C THR A 52 -1.23 2.03 2.59
N HIS A 53 -0.87 2.82 3.59
CA HIS A 53 -0.43 4.20 3.40
C HIS A 53 1.07 4.21 3.07
N VAL A 54 1.43 4.72 1.90
CA VAL A 54 2.82 4.83 1.44
C VAL A 54 3.18 6.29 1.26
N VAL A 55 4.31 6.71 1.82
CA VAL A 55 4.90 8.03 1.60
C VAL A 55 6.31 7.84 1.07
N LEU A 56 6.59 8.53 -0.03
CA LEU A 56 7.92 8.68 -0.59
C LEU A 56 8.28 10.16 -0.56
N GLN A 57 9.42 10.50 0.06
CA GLN A 57 9.83 11.90 0.18
C GLN A 57 11.35 12.07 0.17
N GLY A 58 11.81 13.24 -0.28
CA GLY A 58 13.21 13.64 -0.31
C GLY A 58 13.38 15.01 -0.96
N GLN A 59 14.62 15.50 -1.04
CA GLN A 59 14.95 16.76 -1.71
C GLN A 59 14.91 16.54 -3.24
N GLY A 60 13.69 16.53 -3.79
CA GLY A 60 13.39 16.08 -5.15
C GLY A 60 12.92 14.64 -5.18
N LEU A 61 11.94 14.30 -6.03
CA LEU A 61 11.38 12.94 -6.12
C LEU A 61 12.07 12.08 -7.18
N ASN A 62 12.78 12.68 -8.13
CA ASN A 62 13.49 11.98 -9.20
C ASN A 62 15.02 11.96 -9.01
N SER A 63 15.52 12.43 -7.86
CA SER A 63 16.94 12.52 -7.53
C SER A 63 17.17 12.42 -6.02
N GLY A 64 18.44 12.41 -5.60
CA GLY A 64 18.82 12.45 -4.18
C GLY A 64 18.50 11.18 -3.38
N ASP A 65 18.61 11.31 -2.07
CA ASP A 65 18.24 10.29 -1.10
C ASP A 65 16.77 10.43 -0.74
N LEU A 66 16.04 9.31 -0.90
CA LEU A 66 14.60 9.25 -0.67
C LEU A 66 14.32 8.39 0.56
N ALA A 67 13.42 8.86 1.42
CA ALA A 67 12.88 8.12 2.53
C ALA A 67 11.52 7.52 2.18
N VAL A 68 11.30 6.29 2.62
CA VAL A 68 10.05 5.56 2.40
C VAL A 68 9.39 5.30 3.74
N TYR A 69 8.14 5.70 3.88
CA TYR A 69 7.33 5.35 5.04
C TYR A 69 6.16 4.50 4.59
N VAL A 70 5.89 3.45 5.34
CA VAL A 70 4.75 2.57 5.11
C VAL A 70 3.96 2.43 6.40
N ASN A 71 2.65 2.70 6.33
CA ASN A 71 1.74 2.74 7.48
C ASN A 71 2.25 3.59 8.66
N GLY A 72 2.95 4.69 8.36
CA GLY A 72 3.45 5.63 9.37
C GLY A 72 4.87 5.36 9.85
N VAL A 73 5.48 4.25 9.44
CA VAL A 73 6.79 3.81 9.92
C VAL A 73 7.83 4.00 8.83
N LEU A 74 9.00 4.55 9.19
CA LEU A 74 10.15 4.65 8.28
C LEU A 74 10.68 3.24 7.98
N CYS A 75 10.67 2.85 6.71
CA CYS A 75 11.17 1.55 6.26
C CYS A 75 12.61 1.68 5.78
N PRO A 76 13.52 0.76 6.20
CA PRO A 76 14.88 0.76 5.69
C PRO A 76 14.89 0.38 4.20
N LEU A 77 15.81 1.00 3.44
CA LEU A 77 16.02 0.64 2.05
C LEU A 77 16.91 -0.59 1.94
N SER A 78 16.57 -1.50 1.03
CA SER A 78 17.31 -2.73 0.76
C SER A 78 17.96 -2.67 -0.62
N ALA A 79 19.28 -2.74 -0.66
CA ALA A 79 20.05 -2.86 -1.91
C ALA A 79 20.15 -4.31 -2.43
N GLY A 80 19.82 -5.30 -1.59
CA GLY A 80 19.94 -6.73 -1.89
C GLY A 80 18.60 -7.44 -2.12
N ALA A 81 17.53 -6.69 -2.40
CA ALA A 81 16.24 -7.28 -2.69
C ALA A 81 16.27 -8.04 -4.03
N PRO A 82 15.59 -9.20 -4.15
CA PRO A 82 15.38 -9.88 -5.42
C PRO A 82 14.66 -8.98 -6.44
N ALA A 83 14.63 -9.40 -7.70
CA ALA A 83 13.80 -8.71 -8.69
C ALA A 83 12.32 -8.78 -8.29
N GLY A 84 11.63 -7.63 -8.27
CA GLY A 84 10.22 -7.56 -7.95
C GLY A 84 9.35 -8.17 -9.06
N GLY A 85 8.25 -8.84 -8.69
CA GLY A 85 7.34 -9.51 -9.63
C GLY A 85 6.38 -8.60 -10.40
N CYS A 86 6.65 -7.30 -10.49
CA CYS A 86 5.65 -6.29 -10.87
C CYS A 86 6.09 -5.51 -12.11
N GLY A 87 6.16 -6.21 -13.23
CA GLY A 87 6.45 -5.63 -14.53
C GLY A 87 5.32 -4.73 -15.03
N TRP A 88 5.69 -3.77 -15.87
CA TRP A 88 4.75 -2.96 -16.65
C TRP A 88 5.38 -2.70 -18.03
N THR A 89 4.55 -2.33 -18.99
CA THR A 89 4.97 -2.05 -20.36
C THR A 89 4.36 -0.73 -20.84
N LEU A 90 5.11 0.04 -21.62
CA LEU A 90 4.58 1.14 -22.42
C LEU A 90 4.31 0.65 -23.83
N THR A 91 3.18 1.05 -24.40
CA THR A 91 2.82 0.70 -25.78
C THR A 91 2.79 1.96 -26.63
N ASN A 92 3.72 2.04 -27.59
CA ASN A 92 3.69 3.08 -28.61
C ASN A 92 2.65 2.72 -29.68
N THR A 93 1.81 3.69 -30.04
CA THR A 93 0.85 3.60 -31.14
C THR A 93 1.12 4.70 -32.15
N VAL A 94 0.50 4.61 -33.33
CA VAL A 94 0.54 5.65 -34.36
C VAL A 94 -0.03 7.00 -33.91
N SER A 95 -0.85 7.03 -32.84
CA SER A 95 -1.48 8.25 -32.31
C SER A 95 -0.86 8.74 -30.99
N GLY A 96 0.15 8.04 -30.45
CA GLY A 96 0.85 8.43 -29.23
C GLY A 96 1.27 7.24 -28.37
N VAL A 97 1.58 7.51 -27.10
CA VAL A 97 2.01 6.49 -26.14
C VAL A 97 0.88 6.17 -25.17
N ILE A 98 0.56 4.88 -25.02
CA ILE A 98 -0.35 4.38 -23.98
C ILE A 98 0.49 4.08 -22.74
N TYR A 99 0.14 4.77 -21.64
CA TYR A 99 0.80 4.60 -20.34
C TYR A 99 0.14 3.46 -19.55
N PRO A 100 0.91 2.67 -18.79
CA PRO A 100 0.34 1.71 -17.86
C PRO A 100 -0.34 2.48 -16.73
N GLU A 101 -1.67 2.49 -16.74
CA GLU A 101 -2.47 3.15 -15.72
C GLU A 101 -3.31 2.11 -14.97
N ASN A 102 -3.05 1.97 -13.67
CA ASN A 102 -3.89 1.20 -12.77
C ASN A 102 -4.21 2.01 -11.53
N LEU A 103 -5.36 2.68 -11.54
CA LEU A 103 -5.86 3.48 -10.42
C LEU A 103 -6.85 2.70 -9.54
N SER A 104 -7.16 1.45 -9.88
CA SER A 104 -8.14 0.65 -9.15
C SER A 104 -7.69 0.31 -7.73
N THR A 105 -6.38 0.25 -7.48
CA THR A 105 -5.78 -0.05 -6.18
C THR A 105 -5.35 1.21 -5.42
N LEU A 106 -5.72 2.40 -5.91
CA LEU A 106 -5.38 3.68 -5.30
C LEU A 106 -6.64 4.33 -4.72
N LYS A 107 -6.54 4.93 -3.54
CA LYS A 107 -7.63 5.68 -2.89
C LYS A 107 -7.36 7.17 -2.86
N HIS A 108 -6.22 7.54 -2.29
CA HIS A 108 -5.76 8.91 -2.22
C HIS A 108 -4.34 9.02 -2.76
N PHE A 109 -4.12 10.04 -3.59
CA PHE A 109 -2.80 10.48 -3.98
C PHE A 109 -2.63 11.93 -3.57
N ARG A 110 -1.57 12.22 -2.82
CA ARG A 110 -1.30 13.57 -2.32
C ARG A 110 0.14 13.93 -2.64
N LEU A 111 0.36 15.15 -3.13
CA LEU A 111 1.68 15.73 -3.30
C LEU A 111 1.78 16.98 -2.45
N TYR A 112 2.92 17.13 -1.77
CA TYR A 112 3.20 18.26 -0.90
C TYR A 112 4.43 19.00 -1.41
N ASN A 113 4.46 20.31 -1.17
CA ASN A 113 5.58 21.18 -1.52
C ASN A 113 6.71 21.20 -0.46
N ARG A 114 6.63 20.33 0.54
CA ARG A 114 7.63 20.18 1.60
C ARG A 114 7.72 18.73 2.05
N LEU A 115 8.77 18.44 2.80
CA LEU A 115 8.88 17.19 3.56
C LEU A 115 7.87 17.18 4.70
N LEU A 116 7.24 16.02 4.91
CA LEU A 116 6.41 15.74 6.06
C LEU A 116 7.29 15.18 7.18
N SER A 117 7.02 15.60 8.40
CA SER A 117 7.62 15.00 9.59
C SER A 117 7.11 13.57 9.81
N GLY A 118 7.89 12.76 10.54
CA GLY A 118 7.46 11.41 10.90
C GLY A 118 6.14 11.40 11.69
N ALA A 119 5.90 12.40 12.53
CA ALA A 119 4.66 12.52 13.31
C ALA A 119 3.43 12.80 12.42
N GLU A 120 3.56 13.68 11.43
CA GLU A 120 2.50 13.95 10.45
C GLU A 120 2.17 12.68 9.64
N ILE A 121 3.20 11.96 9.20
CA ILE A 121 3.04 10.73 8.41
C ILE A 121 2.37 9.63 9.23
N ALA A 122 2.81 9.43 10.48
CA ALA A 122 2.22 8.46 11.39
C ALA A 122 0.75 8.77 11.71
N ALA A 123 0.44 10.05 11.96
CA ALA A 123 -0.92 10.48 12.27
C ALA A 123 -1.86 10.28 11.08
N ASN A 124 -1.45 10.61 9.85
CA ASN A 124 -2.25 10.35 8.64
C ASN A 124 -2.44 8.86 8.39
N ALA A 125 -1.39 8.05 8.58
CA ALA A 125 -1.49 6.61 8.43
C ALA A 125 -2.44 5.94 9.43
N ALA A 126 -2.71 6.58 10.57
CA ALA A 126 -3.65 6.10 11.58
C ALA A 126 -5.11 6.47 11.28
N VAL A 127 -5.38 7.35 10.29
CA VAL A 127 -6.75 7.75 9.94
C VAL A 127 -7.45 6.61 9.21
N LEU A 128 -8.49 6.07 9.83
CA LEU A 128 -9.28 4.95 9.28
C LEU A 128 -9.89 5.30 7.92
N CYS A 129 -10.49 6.48 7.79
CA CYS A 129 -11.09 6.94 6.54
C CYS A 129 -10.09 7.54 5.54
N LEU A 130 -8.79 7.22 5.67
CA LEU A 130 -7.70 7.58 4.74
C LEU A 130 -7.53 9.09 4.43
N GLY A 131 -8.20 9.94 5.22
CA GLY A 131 -8.14 11.40 5.19
C GLY A 131 -6.87 11.95 5.82
N LEU A 132 -6.81 13.28 5.94
CA LEU A 132 -5.79 13.93 6.75
C LEU A 132 -6.13 13.78 8.23
N SER A 133 -5.10 13.68 9.08
CA SER A 133 -5.28 13.69 10.52
C SER A 133 -5.83 15.06 10.95
N PRO A 134 -6.90 15.12 11.77
CA PRO A 134 -7.45 16.39 12.25
C PRO A 134 -6.41 17.26 12.98
N ALA A 135 -5.41 16.64 13.62
CA ALA A 135 -4.34 17.34 14.32
C ALA A 135 -3.41 18.13 13.39
N TYR A 136 -3.31 17.74 12.12
CA TYR A 136 -2.39 18.33 11.13
C TYR A 136 -3.11 18.86 9.88
N ASP A 137 -4.44 18.83 9.86
CA ASP A 137 -5.24 19.14 8.68
C ASP A 137 -4.93 20.53 8.11
N SER A 138 -4.89 21.57 8.94
CA SER A 138 -4.62 22.94 8.50
C SER A 138 -3.22 23.11 7.88
N VAL A 139 -2.20 22.54 8.52
CA VAL A 139 -0.80 22.64 8.09
C VAL A 139 -0.55 21.81 6.83
N LEU A 140 -1.15 20.64 6.73
CA LEU A 140 -1.01 19.77 5.56
C LEU A 140 -1.79 20.28 4.36
N ASN A 141 -3.02 20.80 4.56
CA ASN A 141 -3.75 21.46 3.48
C ASN A 141 -3.01 22.69 2.96
N GLY A 142 -2.38 23.48 3.84
CA GLY A 142 -1.56 24.64 3.42
C GLY A 142 -0.31 24.26 2.60
N ALA A 143 0.17 23.02 2.72
CA ALA A 143 1.33 22.50 1.98
C ALA A 143 0.95 21.61 0.78
N LEU A 144 -0.34 21.34 0.59
CA LEU A 144 -0.84 20.41 -0.41
C LEU A 144 -0.76 21.05 -1.80
N SER A 145 0.05 20.46 -2.67
CA SER A 145 0.19 20.89 -4.07
C SER A 145 -0.81 20.19 -4.99
N TYR A 146 -1.15 18.94 -4.68
CA TYR A 146 -2.10 18.16 -5.44
C TYR A 146 -2.80 17.12 -4.57
N TRP A 147 -4.09 16.91 -4.83
CA TRP A 147 -4.85 15.81 -4.26
C TRP A 147 -5.76 15.16 -5.30
N GLY A 148 -5.56 13.87 -5.51
CA GLY A 148 -6.41 13.01 -6.31
C GLY A 148 -7.13 11.99 -5.44
N ARG A 149 -8.39 11.72 -5.77
CA ARG A 149 -9.19 10.64 -5.20
C ARG A 149 -9.53 9.63 -6.28
N TYR A 150 -9.34 8.37 -5.97
CA TYR A 150 -9.48 7.24 -6.89
C TYR A 150 -10.23 6.11 -6.21
N ASN A 151 -10.77 5.20 -7.02
CA ASN A 151 -11.53 4.04 -6.57
C ASN A 151 -12.54 4.36 -5.43
N LEU A 152 -13.27 5.47 -5.57
CA LEU A 152 -14.33 5.82 -4.62
C LEU A 152 -15.48 4.81 -4.83
N PRO A 153 -15.97 4.14 -3.78
CA PRO A 153 -17.18 3.34 -3.92
C PRO A 153 -18.30 4.26 -4.41
N THR A 154 -19.09 3.78 -5.38
CA THR A 154 -20.26 4.51 -5.86
C THR A 154 -21.17 4.77 -4.66
N GLY A 155 -21.18 6.00 -4.16
CA GLY A 155 -21.99 6.36 -3.02
C GLY A 155 -23.45 6.07 -3.34
N GLY A 156 -24.21 5.55 -2.37
CA GLY A 156 -25.66 5.33 -2.49
C GLY A 156 -26.49 6.60 -2.79
N ALA A 157 -25.85 7.74 -3.03
CA ALA A 157 -26.39 8.90 -3.71
C ALA A 157 -25.28 9.55 -4.57
N ALA A 158 -25.64 9.96 -5.79
CA ALA A 158 -24.75 10.66 -6.70
C ALA A 158 -24.21 11.95 -6.05
N GLY A 159 -22.88 12.08 -5.96
CA GLY A 159 -22.20 13.32 -5.52
C GLY A 159 -21.64 13.35 -4.09
N SER A 160 -21.68 12.25 -3.32
CA SER A 160 -21.01 12.23 -2.01
C SER A 160 -19.48 12.24 -2.12
N THR A 161 -18.81 13.06 -1.31
CA THR A 161 -17.35 13.15 -1.18
C THR A 161 -16.81 12.39 0.03
N VAL A 162 -17.68 11.70 0.77
CA VAL A 162 -17.34 11.01 2.03
C VAL A 162 -16.94 9.57 1.72
N GLU A 163 -15.69 9.21 2.03
CA GLU A 163 -15.26 7.82 1.96
C GLU A 163 -15.91 7.04 3.11
N MET A 164 -16.75 6.06 2.76
CA MET A 164 -17.30 5.12 3.71
C MET A 164 -16.50 3.82 3.67
N GLN A 165 -15.92 3.46 4.81
CA GLN A 165 -15.36 2.13 5.03
C GLN A 165 -16.36 1.33 5.88
N PHE A 166 -16.75 0.15 5.40
CA PHE A 166 -17.33 -0.86 6.28
C PHE A 166 -16.19 -1.44 7.11
N THR A 167 -16.06 -1.02 8.36
CA THR A 167 -15.16 -1.68 9.30
C THR A 167 -15.86 -2.91 9.86
N SER A 168 -15.37 -4.09 9.51
CA SER A 168 -15.80 -5.31 10.18
C SER A 168 -15.21 -5.28 11.59
N VAL A 169 -16.08 -5.06 12.59
CA VAL A 169 -15.70 -5.22 14.00
C VAL A 169 -15.64 -6.73 14.27
N TYR A 170 -14.44 -7.28 14.25
CA TYR A 170 -14.19 -8.60 14.79
C TYR A 170 -13.95 -8.43 16.30
N PRO A 171 -14.86 -8.87 17.17
CA PRO A 171 -14.58 -8.89 18.61
C PRO A 171 -13.31 -9.73 18.85
N SER A 172 -12.45 -9.30 19.77
CA SER A 172 -11.35 -10.18 20.21
C SER A 172 -11.97 -11.47 20.74
N HIS A 173 -11.58 -12.59 20.16
CA HIS A 173 -12.00 -13.92 20.59
C HIS A 173 -11.24 -14.26 21.88
N THR A 174 -11.60 -13.61 22.99
CA THR A 174 -10.96 -13.81 24.32
C THR A 174 -11.49 -15.04 25.05
N LEU A 175 -12.47 -15.73 24.46
CA LEU A 175 -13.07 -16.90 25.09
C LEU A 175 -12.19 -18.12 24.81
N ALA A 176 -11.87 -18.84 25.89
CA ALA A 176 -10.93 -19.95 25.84
C ALA A 176 -11.38 -21.06 24.87
N THR A 177 -10.47 -21.47 23.99
CA THR A 177 -10.62 -22.67 23.17
C THR A 177 -10.27 -23.89 24.01
N SER A 178 -11.17 -24.87 24.09
CA SER A 178 -10.91 -26.13 24.78
C SER A 178 -10.58 -27.24 23.78
N TYR A 179 -9.55 -28.03 24.07
CA TYR A 179 -9.12 -29.17 23.26
C TYR A 179 -9.36 -30.49 23.99
N GLY A 180 -9.91 -31.47 23.28
CA GLY A 180 -9.93 -32.88 23.67
C GLY A 180 -8.79 -33.63 22.98
N TYR A 181 -8.06 -34.44 23.74
CA TYR A 181 -6.92 -35.22 23.25
C TYR A 181 -7.18 -36.73 23.36
N GLN A 182 -6.60 -37.52 22.46
CA GLN A 182 -6.49 -38.97 22.61
C GLN A 182 -5.24 -39.36 23.41
N SER A 183 -5.14 -40.64 23.80
CA SER A 183 -4.00 -41.21 24.56
C SER A 183 -2.63 -41.05 23.88
N LEU A 184 -2.60 -40.80 22.56
CA LEU A 184 -1.39 -40.49 21.79
C LEU A 184 -1.11 -38.98 21.66
N ASN A 185 -1.73 -38.14 22.49
CA ASN A 185 -1.64 -36.67 22.46
C ASN A 185 -2.11 -36.01 21.14
N GLY A 186 -2.83 -36.74 20.29
CA GLY A 186 -3.50 -36.16 19.12
C GLY A 186 -4.78 -35.42 19.52
N ILE A 187 -5.08 -34.30 18.87
CA ILE A 187 -6.33 -33.56 19.08
C ILE A 187 -7.47 -34.35 18.44
N THR A 188 -8.52 -34.65 19.20
CA THR A 188 -9.73 -35.34 18.74
C THR A 188 -10.91 -34.39 18.62
N GLN A 189 -10.92 -33.31 19.41
CA GLN A 189 -11.99 -32.32 19.38
C GLN A 189 -11.43 -30.93 19.74
N GLN A 190 -11.88 -29.92 19.02
CA GLN A 190 -11.67 -28.52 19.37
C GLN A 190 -13.05 -27.88 19.56
N ARG A 191 -13.23 -27.16 20.66
CA ARG A 191 -14.42 -26.32 20.87
C ARG A 191 -14.00 -24.87 20.97
N THR A 192 -14.58 -24.07 20.10
CA THR A 192 -14.39 -22.62 20.06
C THR A 192 -15.75 -21.94 20.20
N PRO A 193 -15.87 -20.88 21.01
CA PRO A 193 -17.15 -20.21 21.22
C PRO A 193 -17.74 -19.50 19.99
N ASP A 194 -16.91 -19.27 18.96
CA ASP A 194 -17.25 -18.59 17.71
C ASP A 194 -17.44 -19.56 16.53
N ALA A 195 -16.68 -20.65 16.44
CA ALA A 195 -16.77 -21.62 15.33
C ALA A 195 -17.36 -22.98 15.75
N GLY A 196 -17.85 -23.11 16.99
CA GLY A 196 -18.52 -24.31 17.48
C GLY A 196 -17.57 -25.47 17.74
N VAL A 197 -18.00 -26.70 17.42
CA VAL A 197 -17.25 -27.94 17.69
C VAL A 197 -16.68 -28.49 16.38
N SER A 198 -15.35 -28.63 16.30
CA SER A 198 -14.66 -29.36 15.24
C SER A 198 -14.18 -30.71 15.77
N SER A 199 -14.51 -31.80 15.07
CA SER A 199 -14.02 -33.15 15.36
C SER A 199 -12.94 -33.56 14.37
N TYR A 200 -11.88 -34.18 14.88
CA TYR A 200 -10.78 -34.69 14.08
C TYR A 200 -10.70 -36.20 14.27
N TYR A 201 -10.86 -36.95 13.18
CA TYR A 201 -10.68 -38.39 13.19
C TYR A 201 -9.24 -38.70 12.78
N GLY A 202 -8.45 -39.21 13.74
CA GLY A 202 -7.10 -39.69 13.48
C GLY A 202 -7.14 -40.93 12.59
N GLY A 203 -6.88 -40.75 11.30
CA GLY A 203 -6.58 -41.85 10.40
C GLY A 203 -5.19 -42.40 10.70
N LEU A 204 -5.13 -43.66 11.15
CA LEU A 204 -3.90 -44.43 11.23
C LEU A 204 -3.33 -44.57 9.80
N ARG A 205 -2.28 -43.83 9.46
CA ARG A 205 -1.41 -44.23 8.34
C ARG A 205 -0.42 -45.25 8.90
N VAL A 206 -0.65 -46.51 8.53
CA VAL A 206 0.39 -47.56 8.57
C VAL A 206 1.23 -47.42 7.31
#